data_AF-A0A932WUF0-F1
#
_entry.id   AF-A0A932WUF0-F1
#
_cell.length_a   1.000
_cell.length_b   1.000
_cell.length_c   1.000
_cell.angle_alpha   90.00
_cell.angle_beta   90.00
_cell.angle_gamma   90.00
#
_symmetry.space_group_name_H-M   'P 1'
#
loop_
_entity.id
_entity.type
_entity.pdbx_description
1 polymer ?
#
loop_
_entity_poly.entity_id
_entity_poly.type
_entity_poly.pdbx_seq_one_letter_code
_entity_poly.pdbx_strand_id
1 'polypeptide(L)' 'WIIARLGGWKGYSSERKPGITTLWIGLEKFYDTYNGWRMIKDVYTR' A
#
# COMPACT_ATOMS: atom_id res chain seq x y z
N TRP A 1 -3.73 3.79 8.98
CA TRP A 1 -2.27 3.98 9.07
C TRP A 1 -1.45 3.02 8.22
N ILE A 2 -1.89 1.79 7.96
CA ILE A 2 -1.13 0.79 7.15
C ILE A 2 -0.86 1.30 5.73
N ILE A 3 -1.88 1.82 5.04
CA ILE A 3 -1.74 2.39 3.69
C ILE A 3 -0.77 3.57 3.70
N ALA A 4 -0.85 4.45 4.70
CA ALA A 4 0.11 5.55 4.84
C ALA A 4 1.55 5.04 5.05
N ARG A 5 1.75 3.95 5.82
CA ARG A 5 3.08 3.32 6.00
C ARG A 5 3.61 2.73 4.69
N LEU A 6 2.75 2.09 3.90
CA LEU A 6 3.11 1.62 2.54
C LEU A 6 3.50 2.77 1.61
N GLY A 7 2.87 3.94 1.80
CA GLY A 7 3.20 5.19 1.12
C GLY A 7 4.46 5.90 1.62
N GLY A 8 5.22 5.32 2.57
CA GLY A 8 6.48 5.88 3.07
C GLY A 8 6.35 6.72 4.35
N TRP A 9 5.20 6.70 5.01
CA TRP A 9 5.03 7.39 6.30
C TRP A 9 5.63 6.58 7.45
N LYS A 10 6.61 7.17 8.16
CA LYS A 10 7.34 6.50 9.25
C LYS A 10 6.49 6.28 10.51
N GLY A 11 5.41 7.03 10.67
CA GLY A 11 4.42 6.82 11.72
C GLY A 11 4.82 7.33 13.10
N TYR A 12 5.76 8.27 13.16
CA TYR A 12 6.09 8.97 14.40
C TYR A 12 4.93 9.88 14.80
N SER A 13 4.53 9.84 16.08
CA SER A 13 3.48 10.71 16.64
C SER A 13 3.82 12.20 16.53
N SER A 14 5.10 12.53 16.34
CA SER A 14 5.64 13.88 16.22
C SER A 14 5.66 14.39 14.77
N GLU A 15 5.39 13.54 13.77
CA GLU A 15 5.36 13.93 12.37
C GLU A 15 3.96 14.35 11.91
N ARG A 16 3.91 15.26 10.94
CA ARG A 16 2.68 15.78 10.34
C ARG A 16 1.83 14.61 9.81
N LYS A 17 0.50 14.70 10.01
CA LYS A 17 -0.44 13.70 9.49
C LYS A 17 -0.14 13.45 7.99
N PRO A 18 -0.14 12.19 7.54
CA PRO A 18 0.17 11.83 6.16
C PRO A 18 -0.76 12.59 5.24
N GLY A 19 -0.17 13.21 4.21
CA GLY A 19 -0.91 13.94 3.22
C GLY A 19 -1.71 12.99 2.32
N ILE A 20 -2.63 13.57 1.56
CA ILE A 20 -3.41 12.83 0.55
C ILE A 20 -2.50 12.14 -0.47
N THR A 21 -1.37 12.75 -0.82
CA THR A 21 -0.36 12.18 -1.73
C THR A 21 0.28 10.92 -1.16
N THR A 22 0.59 10.91 0.14
CA THR A 22 1.19 9.75 0.83
C THR A 22 0.19 8.59 0.91
N LEU A 23 -1.09 8.89 1.09
CA LEU A 23 -2.17 7.90 1.02
C LEU A 23 -2.34 7.34 -0.40
N TRP A 24 -2.29 8.19 -1.43
CA TRP A 24 -2.42 7.79 -2.83
C TRP A 24 -1.32 6.81 -3.26
N ILE A 25 -0.05 7.14 -2.97
CA ILE A 25 1.10 6.26 -3.26
C ILE A 25 0.98 4.93 -2.51
N GLY A 26 0.48 4.95 -1.27
CA GLY A 26 0.24 3.74 -0.50
C GLY A 26 -0.86 2.85 -1.10
N LEU A 27 -1.91 3.46 -1.66
CA LEU A 27 -3.00 2.76 -2.34
C LEU A 27 -2.54 2.12 -3.65
N GLU A 28 -1.78 2.86 -4.45
CA GLU A 28 -1.23 2.36 -5.72
C GLU A 28 -0.37 1.12 -5.49
N LYS A 29 0.59 1.18 -4.55
CA LYS A 29 1.42 0.02 -4.18
C LYS A 29 0.61 -1.16 -3.64
N PHE A 30 -0.47 -0.88 -2.90
CA PHE A 30 -1.34 -1.92 -2.39
C PHE A 30 -2.06 -2.65 -3.54
N TYR A 31 -2.61 -1.91 -4.50
CA TYR A 31 -3.29 -2.50 -5.66
C TYR A 31 -2.35 -3.29 -6.55
N ASP A 32 -1.12 -2.82 -6.80
CA ASP A 32 -0.11 -3.59 -7.54
C ASP A 32 0.20 -4.92 -6.86
N THR A 33 0.43 -4.89 -5.53
CA THR A 33 0.70 -6.10 -4.75
C THR A 33 -0.50 -7.06 -4.76
N TYR A 34 -1.72 -6.52 -4.65
CA TYR A 34 -2.95 -7.30 -4.70
C TYR A 34 -3.16 -7.95 -6.08
N ASN A 35 -2.87 -7.22 -7.15
CA ASN A 35 -2.97 -7.74 -8.51
C ASN A 35 -1.96 -8.88 -8.75
N GLY A 36 -0.71 -8.71 -8.28
CA GLY A 36 0.28 -9.78 -8.31
C GLY A 36 -0.15 -11.02 -7.52
N TRP A 37 -0.71 -10.84 -6.32
CA TRP A 37 -1.24 -11.96 -5.52
C TRP A 37 -2.41 -12.68 -6.22
N ARG A 38 -3.31 -11.91 -6.86
CA ARG A 38 -4.42 -12.47 -7.63
C ARG A 38 -3.93 -13.30 -8.81
N MET A 39 -2.94 -12.81 -9.55
CA MET A 39 -2.33 -13.55 -10.67
C MET A 39 -1.69 -14.86 -10.19
N ILE A 40 -0.95 -14.82 -9.09
CA ILE A 40 -0.38 -16.03 -8.47
C ILE A 40 -1.50 -17.02 -8.17
N LYS A 41 -2.56 -16.59 -7.48
CA LYS A 41 -3.68 -17.47 -7.13
C LYS A 41 -4.34 -18.13 -8.34
N ASP A 42 -4.49 -17.38 -9.43
CA ASP A 42 -5.07 -17.86 -10.69
C ASP A 42 -4.17 -18.94 -11.33
N VAL A 43 -2.85 -18.71 -11.36
CA VAL A 43 -1.87 -19.66 -11.90
C VAL A 43 -1.82 -20.97 -11.12
N TYR A 44 -1.90 -20.92 -9.78
CA TYR A 44 -1.87 -22.14 -8.94
C TYR A 44 -3.18 -22.94 -8.95
N THR A 45 -4.27 -22.41 -9.52
CA THR A 45 -5.58 -23.09 -9.56
C THR A 45 -5.76 -23.92 -10.84
N ARG A 46 -4.79 -23.94 -11.75
CA ARG A 46 -4.90 -24.61 -13.06
C ARG A 46 -4.21 -25.97 -13.10
#